data_AF-A0A2G6MV83-F1
#
_entry.id   AF-A0A2G6MV83-F1
#
_cell.length_a   1.000
_cell.length_b   1.000
_cell.length_c   1.000
_cell.angle_alpha   90.00
_cell.angle_beta   90.00
_cell.angle_gamma   90.00
#
_symmetry.space_group_name_H-M   'P 1'
#
loop_
_entity.id
_entity.type
_entity.pdbx_description
1 polymer ?
#
loop_
_entity_poly.entity_id
_entity_poly.type
_entity_poly.pdbx_seq_one_letter_code
_entity_poly.pdbx_strand_id
1 'polypeptide(L)' 'MVQDTDLTSVDLVRAWMRLRVPASLESGLAWEAAITVDGNKAARATCPAGHERVLTDLAANVSKVSGVHQVGVRLELVVS' A
#
# COMPACT_ATOMS: atom_id res chain seq x y z
N MET A 1 3.67 7.31 7.71
CA MET A 1 2.72 8.40 8.01
C MET A 1 1.33 7.82 7.92
N VAL A 2 0.50 8.08 8.93
CA VAL A 2 -0.91 7.69 8.94
C VAL A 2 -1.75 8.95 9.14
N GLN A 3 -3.00 8.89 8.69
CA GLN A 3 -3.99 9.95 8.80
C GLN A 3 -5.27 9.37 9.40
N ASP A 4 -5.78 10.02 10.45
CA ASP A 4 -7.12 9.74 10.95
C ASP A 4 -8.16 10.16 9.89
N THR A 5 -8.96 9.21 9.44
CA THR A 5 -9.89 9.38 8.32
C THR A 5 -11.23 8.75 8.69
N ASP A 6 -12.32 9.52 8.59
CA ASP A 6 -13.65 8.94 8.67
C ASP A 6 -13.95 8.19 7.37
N LEU A 7 -14.14 6.87 7.48
CA LEU A 7 -14.41 5.97 6.35
C LEU A 7 -15.91 5.72 6.14
N THR A 8 -16.77 6.37 6.93
CA THR A 8 -18.22 6.23 6.78
C THR A 8 -18.66 6.60 5.37
N SER A 9 -19.38 5.68 4.72
CA SER A 9 -19.86 5.83 3.33
C SER A 9 -18.76 5.99 2.28
N VAL A 10 -17.52 5.64 2.60
CA VAL A 10 -16.41 5.58 1.63
C VAL A 10 -16.32 4.17 1.06
N ASP A 11 -16.28 4.05 -0.27
CA ASP A 11 -16.17 2.74 -0.92
C ASP A 11 -14.71 2.27 -1.03
N LEU A 12 -13.81 3.19 -1.36
CA LEU A 12 -12.42 2.90 -1.69
C LEU A 12 -11.46 3.94 -1.13
N VAL A 13 -10.35 3.47 -0.55
CA VAL A 13 -9.12 4.25 -0.39
C VAL A 13 -8.20 3.92 -1.55
N ARG A 14 -7.67 4.93 -2.24
CA ARG A 14 -6.79 4.77 -3.39
C ARG A 14 -5.46 5.48 -3.16
N ALA A 15 -4.39 4.88 -3.65
CA ALA A 15 -3.06 5.45 -3.58
C ALA A 15 -2.42 5.45 -4.97
N TRP A 16 -2.04 6.64 -5.44
CA TRP A 16 -1.28 6.82 -6.68
C TRP A 16 0.18 7.04 -6.36
N MET A 17 1.03 6.12 -6.82
CA MET A 17 2.45 6.18 -6.50
C MET A 17 3.31 5.50 -7.56
N ARG A 18 4.61 5.78 -7.47
CA ARG A 18 5.63 5.16 -8.29
C ARG A 18 6.66 4.54 -7.35
N LEU A 19 6.76 3.22 -7.38
CA LEU A 19 7.72 2.46 -6.59
C LEU A 19 8.91 2.14 -7.49
N ARG A 20 10.08 2.71 -7.18
CA ARG A 20 11.34 2.47 -7.88
C ARG A 20 12.26 1.67 -6.98
N VAL A 21 12.62 0.46 -7.41
CA VAL A 21 13.44 -0.44 -6.61
C VAL A 21 14.85 -0.52 -7.18
N PRO A 22 15.90 -0.28 -6.36
CA PRO A 22 17.28 -0.42 -6.81
C PRO A 22 17.59 -1.83 -7.33
N ALA A 23 18.43 -1.93 -8.35
CA ALA A 23 18.93 -3.21 -8.85
C ALA A 23 19.84 -3.93 -7.85
N SER A 24 20.37 -3.20 -6.86
CA SER A 24 21.22 -3.75 -5.80
C SER A 24 20.45 -4.47 -4.69
N LEU A 25 19.12 -4.59 -4.80
CA LEU A 25 18.34 -5.36 -3.84
C LEU A 25 18.69 -6.85 -3.96
N GLU A 26 18.86 -7.53 -2.82
CA GLU A 26 19.19 -8.95 -2.77
C GLU A 26 18.14 -9.81 -3.50
N SER A 27 18.62 -10.87 -4.18
CA SER A 27 17.75 -11.81 -4.86
C SER A 27 16.80 -12.50 -3.88
N GLY A 28 15.56 -12.74 -4.32
CA GLY A 28 14.51 -13.30 -3.45
C GLY A 28 13.85 -12.28 -2.53
N LEU A 29 14.20 -10.98 -2.62
CA LEU A 29 13.49 -9.90 -1.94
C LEU A 29 12.76 -8.99 -2.93
N ALA A 30 11.68 -8.39 -2.45
CA ALA A 30 10.93 -7.35 -3.16
C ALA A 30 10.51 -6.24 -2.19
N TRP A 31 10.31 -5.04 -2.71
CA TRP A 31 9.60 -4.00 -1.95
C TRP A 31 8.10 -4.17 -2.14
N GLU A 32 7.35 -4.08 -1.05
CA GLU A 32 5.90 -4.01 -1.04
C GLU A 32 5.45 -2.61 -0.66
N ALA A 33 4.49 -2.07 -1.42
CA ALA A 33 3.69 -0.92 -1.01
C ALA A 33 2.28 -1.40 -0.64
N ALA A 34 1.80 -1.05 0.55
CA ALA A 34 0.50 -1.44 1.04
C ALA A 34 -0.31 -0.26 1.57
N ILE A 35 -1.60 -0.22 1.27
CA ILE A 35 -2.57 0.63 1.97
C ILE A 35 -2.89 -0.06 3.30
N THR A 36 -2.78 0.66 4.41
CA THR A 36 -3.12 0.17 5.74
C THR A 36 -4.35 0.85 6.31
N VAL A 37 -5.21 0.09 6.97
CA VAL A 37 -6.31 0.58 7.81
C VAL A 37 -6.11 0.00 9.22
N ASP A 38 -5.90 0.86 10.21
CA ASP A 38 -5.55 0.50 11.59
C ASP A 38 -4.36 -0.46 11.67
N GLY A 39 -3.34 -0.21 10.84
CA GLY A 39 -2.13 -1.04 10.74
C GLY A 39 -2.29 -2.33 9.93
N ASN A 40 -3.50 -2.73 9.56
CA ASN A 40 -3.75 -3.92 8.74
C ASN A 40 -3.62 -3.59 7.25
N LYS A 41 -2.90 -4.43 6.48
CA LYS A 41 -2.77 -4.27 5.03
C LYS A 41 -4.08 -4.60 4.33
N ALA A 42 -4.75 -3.59 3.81
CA ALA A 42 -6.04 -3.73 3.11
C ALA A 42 -5.87 -3.92 1.59
N ALA A 43 -4.77 -3.42 1.01
CA ALA A 43 -4.36 -3.66 -0.37
C ALA A 43 -2.84 -3.58 -0.48
N ARG A 44 -2.22 -4.29 -1.42
CA ARG A 44 -0.76 -4.29 -1.58
C ARG A 44 -0.30 -4.59 -3.01
N ALA A 45 0.90 -4.14 -3.33
CA ALA A 45 1.60 -4.45 -4.57
C ALA A 45 3.10 -4.57 -4.31
N THR A 46 3.74 -5.58 -4.91
CA THR A 46 5.19 -5.78 -4.84
C THR A 46 5.91 -5.27 -6.09
N CYS A 47 7.19 -4.94 -5.94
CA CYS A 47 8.10 -4.58 -7.01
C CYS A 47 9.49 -5.21 -6.74
N PRO A 48 9.98 -6.07 -7.64
CA PRO A 48 11.26 -6.74 -7.47
C PRO A 48 12.46 -5.82 -7.77
N ALA A 49 13.66 -6.29 -7.44
CA ALA A 49 14.93 -5.61 -7.67
C ALA A 49 15.08 -5.07 -9.11
N GLY A 50 15.49 -3.81 -9.26
CA GLY A 50 15.78 -3.20 -10.55
C GLY A 50 14.55 -2.81 -11.39
N HIS A 51 13.35 -3.01 -10.87
CA HIS A 51 12.12 -2.62 -11.55
C HIS A 51 11.55 -1.29 -11.04
N GLU A 52 10.71 -0.70 -11.89
CA GLU A 52 9.83 0.40 -11.52
C GLU A 52 8.38 -0.02 -11.73
N ARG A 53 7.51 0.29 -10.77
CA ARG A 53 6.07 0.05 -10.87
C ARG A 53 5.31 1.34 -10.64
N VAL A 54 4.52 1.75 -11.62
CA VAL A 54 3.53 2.82 -11.47
C VAL A 54 2.23 2.17 -10.99
N LEU A 55 1.78 2.57 -9.81
CA LEU A 55 0.57 2.08 -9.16
C LEU A 55 -0.50 3.16 -9.28
N THR A 56 -1.36 3.05 -10.29
CA THR A 56 -2.53 3.92 -10.49
C THR A 56 -3.82 3.29 -9.98
N ASP A 57 -3.78 2.00 -9.65
CA ASP A 57 -4.92 1.15 -9.30
C ASP A 57 -4.81 0.51 -7.91
N LEU A 58 -3.80 0.87 -7.11
CA LEU A 58 -3.71 0.37 -5.74
C LEU A 58 -4.87 0.95 -4.92
N ALA A 59 -5.83 0.09 -4.63
CA ALA A 59 -7.09 0.45 -3.99
C ALA A 59 -7.48 -0.57 -2.93
N ALA A 60 -7.90 -0.10 -1.76
CA ALA A 60 -8.47 -0.91 -0.69
C ALA A 60 -9.98 -0.69 -0.64
N ASN A 61 -10.75 -1.78 -0.64
CA ASN A 61 -12.20 -1.73 -0.41
C ASN A 61 -12.47 -1.49 1.08
N VAL A 62 -13.16 -0.39 1.37
CA VAL A 62 -13.53 0.05 2.72
C VAL A 62 -15.05 0.25 2.86
N SER A 63 -15.85 -0.19 1.88
CA SER A 63 -17.32 -0.03 1.86
C SER A 63 -18.07 -0.59 3.09
N LYS A 64 -17.43 -1.46 3.87
CA LYS A 64 -17.98 -2.06 5.10
C LYS A 64 -17.32 -1.53 6.38
N VAL A 65 -16.43 -0.54 6.26
CA VAL A 65 -15.71 0.09 7.35
C VAL A 65 -16.37 1.45 7.61
N SER A 66 -16.55 1.83 8.88
CA SER A 66 -17.22 3.09 9.25
C SER A 66 -16.67 3.62 10.55
N GLY A 67 -16.65 4.95 10.66
CA GLY A 67 -16.02 5.67 11.75
C GLY A 67 -14.61 6.13 11.38
N VAL A 68 -13.94 6.71 12.37
CA VAL A 68 -12.56 7.22 12.22
C VAL A 68 -11.56 6.08 12.37
N HIS A 69 -10.73 5.91 11.34
CA HIS A 69 -9.67 4.90 11.27
C HIS A 69 -8.34 5.51 10.86
N GLN A 70 -7.24 4.85 11.21
CA GLN A 70 -5.90 5.25 10.78
C GLN A 70 -5.61 4.67 9.39
N VAL A 71 -5.65 5.54 8.38
CA VAL A 71 -5.32 5.17 7.00
C VAL A 71 -3.90 5.59 6.67
N GLY A 72 -3.15 4.73 6.00
CA GLY A 72 -1.77 5.04 5.61
C GLY A 72 -1.27 4.23 4.44
N VAL A 73 -0.06 4.57 4.00
CA VAL A 73 0.73 3.74 3.08
C VAL A 73 1.97 3.27 3.83
N ARG A 74 2.23 1.96 3.76
CA ARG A 74 3.40 1.32 4.35
C ARG A 74 4.28 0.72 3.26
N LEU A 75 5.58 0.93 3.38
CA LEU A 75 6.59 0.29 2.55
C LEU A 75 7.32 -0.75 3.39
N GLU A 76 7.47 -1.96 2.87
CA GLU A 76 8.20 -3.04 3.55
C GLU A 76 9.03 -3.85 2.58
N LEU A 77 10.12 -4.42 3.08
CA LEU A 77 10.85 -5.44 2.35
C LEU A 77 10.25 -6.81 2.67
N VAL A 78 9.93 -7.58 1.63
CA VAL A 78 9.28 -8.89 1.73
C VAL A 78 10.07 -9.93 0.94
N VAL A 79 9.89 -11.20 1.28
CA VAL A 79 10.38 -12.31 0.46
C VAL A 79 9.49 -12.43 -0.78
N SER A 80 10.13 -12.55 -1.95
CA SER A 80 9.53 -12.68 -3.28
C SER A 80 9.28 -14.13 -3.69
#